data_AF-A0A847ECW0-F1
#
_entry.id   AF-A0A847ECW0-F1
#
_cell.length_a   1.000
_cell.length_b   1.000
_cell.length_c   1.000
_cell.angle_alpha   90.00
_cell.angle_beta   90.00
_cell.angle_gamma   90.00
#
_symmetry.space_group_name_H-M   'P 1'
#
loop_
_entity.id
_entity.type
_entity.pdbx_description
1 polymer ?
#
loop_
_entity_poly.entity_id
_entity_poly.type
_entity_poly.pdbx_seq_one_letter_code
_entity_poly.pdbx_strand_id
1 'polypeptide(L)'
;MIKNSLGSKSFRNVYAIVNNKKTDITKNGDSSCALFVSSILVIFKLIKEMHVTVNGTIKDMRENGWQEIKKPKEGCILVWKEKETGEKHKHIGFYIGDNKAISNSSKRGYPTKHNWAKYDNRAVEFIFWNPKL
;
A
#
# COMPACT_ATOMS: atom_id res chain seq x y z
N MET A 1 1.40 -7.92 -12.39
CA MET A 1 1.32 -6.44 -12.26
C MET A 1 2.24 -5.87 -11.19
N ILE A 2 2.36 -6.46 -10.00
CA ILE A 2 3.16 -5.92 -8.89
C ILE A 2 4.65 -5.74 -9.25
N LYS A 3 5.32 -6.77 -9.79
CA LYS A 3 6.75 -6.66 -10.19
C LYS A 3 6.96 -5.65 -11.32
N ASN A 4 6.01 -5.54 -12.24
CA ASN A 4 6.06 -4.61 -13.39
C ASN A 4 5.68 -3.17 -13.02
N SER A 5 5.23 -2.89 -11.79
CA SER A 5 4.88 -1.52 -11.36
C SER A 5 6.09 -0.71 -10.89
N LEU A 6 7.26 -1.34 -10.75
CA LEU A 6 8.48 -0.69 -10.28
C LEU A 6 8.82 0.52 -11.16
N GLY A 7 8.98 1.69 -10.52
CA GLY A 7 9.28 2.95 -11.21
C GLY A 7 8.08 3.63 -11.86
N SER A 8 6.90 3.02 -11.87
CA SER A 8 5.71 3.62 -12.47
C SER A 8 5.20 4.82 -11.66
N LYS A 9 4.91 5.92 -12.36
CA LYS A 9 4.32 7.14 -11.78
C LYS A 9 2.79 7.16 -11.86
N SER A 10 2.16 6.10 -12.36
CA SER A 10 0.70 6.02 -12.52
C SER A 10 -0.08 6.15 -11.20
N PHE A 11 0.56 5.85 -10.07
CA PHE A 11 -0.05 5.89 -8.74
C PHE A 11 0.42 7.10 -7.92
N ARG A 12 0.94 8.15 -8.55
CA ARG A 12 1.63 9.24 -7.85
C ARG A 12 0.69 10.35 -7.36
N ASN A 13 -0.30 10.72 -8.18
CA ASN A 13 -1.10 11.93 -7.97
C ASN A 13 -2.59 11.61 -8.00
N VAL A 14 -3.32 12.09 -6.99
CA VAL A 14 -4.78 12.17 -6.95
C VAL A 14 -5.14 13.60 -6.60
N TYR A 15 -5.96 14.23 -7.44
CA TYR A 15 -6.43 15.59 -7.22
C TYR A 15 -7.87 15.57 -6.73
N ALA A 16 -8.13 16.28 -5.63
CA ALA A 16 -9.46 16.51 -5.11
C ALA A 16 -9.68 18.00 -4.84
N ILE A 17 -10.94 18.42 -4.74
CA ILE A 17 -11.28 19.77 -4.26
C ILE A 17 -11.33 19.72 -2.74
N VAL A 18 -10.41 20.42 -2.10
CA VAL A 18 -10.33 20.58 -0.64
C VAL A 18 -10.43 22.06 -0.34
N ASN A 19 -11.44 22.46 0.44
CA ASN A 19 -11.72 23.87 0.74
C ASN A 19 -11.79 24.75 -0.53
N ASN A 20 -12.56 24.30 -1.54
CA ASN A 20 -12.72 24.95 -2.84
C ASN A 20 -11.42 25.10 -3.67
N LYS A 21 -10.33 24.40 -3.31
CA LYS A 21 -9.07 24.40 -4.06
C LYS A 21 -8.70 23.02 -4.56
N LYS A 22 -8.32 22.93 -5.84
CA LYS A 22 -7.70 21.72 -6.41
C LYS A 22 -6.39 21.43 -5.68
N THR A 23 -6.35 20.29 -5.00
CA THR A 23 -5.26 19.87 -4.12
C THR A 23 -4.82 18.47 -4.50
N ASP A 24 -3.51 18.25 -4.65
CA ASP A 24 -2.94 16.91 -4.75
C ASP A 24 -2.91 16.29 -3.35
N ILE A 25 -3.91 15.44 -3.06
CA ILE A 25 -4.07 14.83 -1.74
C ILE A 25 -3.05 13.72 -1.47
N THR A 26 -2.32 13.30 -2.49
CA THR A 26 -1.21 12.34 -2.39
C THR A 26 0.17 13.00 -2.30
N LYS A 27 0.23 14.34 -2.30
CA LYS A 27 1.45 15.14 -2.11
C LYS A 27 2.61 14.68 -3.01
N ASN A 28 2.39 14.62 -4.33
CA ASN A 28 3.38 14.20 -5.31
C ASN A 28 3.98 12.80 -5.07
N GLY A 29 3.18 11.89 -4.54
CA GLY A 29 3.56 10.51 -4.29
C GLY A 29 3.97 10.20 -2.85
N ASP A 30 4.04 11.19 -1.96
CA ASP A 30 4.42 10.97 -0.56
C ASP A 30 3.42 10.05 0.17
N SER A 31 2.13 10.24 -0.08
CA SER A 31 1.04 9.50 0.57
C SER A 31 0.35 8.49 -0.36
N SER A 32 1.08 7.95 -1.35
CA SER A 32 0.50 7.12 -2.43
C SER A 32 0.50 5.60 -2.20
N CYS A 33 0.95 5.12 -1.03
CA CYS A 33 1.03 3.67 -0.78
C CYS A 33 -0.32 2.96 -0.84
N ALA A 34 -1.35 3.56 -0.24
CA ALA A 34 -2.71 3.03 -0.28
C ALA A 34 -3.28 3.05 -1.70
N LEU A 35 -3.06 4.13 -2.46
CA LEU A 35 -3.50 4.23 -3.84
C LEU A 35 -2.88 3.13 -4.71
N PHE A 36 -1.57 2.92 -4.59
CA PHE A 36 -0.88 1.87 -5.33
C PHE A 36 -1.46 0.47 -5.03
N VAL A 37 -1.59 0.13 -3.74
CA VAL A 37 -2.09 -1.20 -3.35
C VAL A 37 -3.55 -1.38 -3.76
N SER A 38 -4.42 -0.45 -3.37
CA SER A 38 -5.86 -0.55 -3.66
C SER A 38 -6.16 -0.57 -5.16
N SER A 39 -5.44 0.19 -5.99
CA SER A 39 -5.62 0.17 -7.45
C SER A 39 -5.39 -1.23 -8.03
N ILE A 40 -4.32 -1.90 -7.61
CA ILE A 40 -4.06 -3.28 -8.05
C ILE A 40 -5.15 -4.22 -7.54
N LEU A 41 -5.52 -4.10 -6.26
CA LEU A 41 -6.54 -4.99 -5.68
C LEU A 41 -7.91 -4.85 -6.36
N VAL A 42 -8.31 -3.63 -6.75
CA VAL A 42 -9.54 -3.37 -7.51
C VAL A 42 -9.50 -4.00 -8.90
N ILE A 43 -8.38 -3.89 -9.62
CA ILE A 43 -8.23 -4.51 -10.96
C ILE A 43 -8.48 -6.02 -10.91
N PHE A 44 -8.06 -6.68 -9.83
CA PHE A 44 -8.29 -8.11 -9.61
C PHE A 44 -9.60 -8.43 -8.86
N LYS A 45 -10.45 -7.43 -8.60
CA LYS A 45 -11.72 -7.58 -7.86
C LYS A 45 -11.54 -8.23 -6.47
N LEU A 46 -10.44 -7.90 -5.80
CA LEU A 46 -10.09 -8.38 -4.46
C LEU A 46 -10.50 -7.42 -3.34
N ILE A 47 -10.89 -6.19 -3.71
CA ILE A 47 -11.57 -5.19 -2.88
C ILE A 47 -12.60 -4.47 -3.75
N LYS A 48 -13.51 -3.71 -3.14
CA LYS A 48 -14.60 -3.04 -3.85
C LYS A 48 -14.15 -1.78 -4.57
N GLU A 49 -13.42 -0.90 -3.87
CA GLU A 49 -13.11 0.45 -4.35
C GLU A 49 -11.62 0.78 -4.22
N MET A 50 -11.18 1.81 -4.95
CA MET A 50 -9.83 2.37 -4.76
C MET A 50 -9.81 3.28 -3.52
N HIS A 51 -8.68 3.27 -2.81
CA HIS A 51 -8.51 3.99 -1.55
C HIS A 51 -7.21 4.78 -1.52
N VAL A 52 -7.28 6.02 -1.05
CA VAL A 52 -6.10 6.87 -0.80
C VAL A 52 -5.60 6.77 0.65
N THR A 53 -6.30 6.05 1.53
CA THR A 53 -5.89 5.83 2.91
C THR A 53 -5.67 4.35 3.22
N VAL A 54 -4.66 4.06 4.04
CA VAL A 54 -4.35 2.68 4.46
C VAL A 54 -5.51 2.08 5.26
N ASN A 55 -6.14 2.86 6.14
CA ASN A 55 -7.27 2.40 6.94
C ASN A 55 -8.49 2.04 6.09
N GLY A 56 -8.82 2.86 5.07
CA GLY A 56 -9.88 2.54 4.11
C GLY A 56 -9.58 1.25 3.34
N THR A 57 -8.34 1.09 2.89
CA THR A 57 -7.88 -0.14 2.20
C THR A 57 -8.04 -1.37 3.09
N ILE A 58 -7.61 -1.32 4.35
CA ILE A 58 -7.71 -2.44 5.30
C ILE A 58 -9.16 -2.80 5.58
N LYS A 59 -10.03 -1.80 5.74
CA LYS A 59 -11.47 -2.02 5.97
C LYS A 59 -12.09 -2.78 4.80
N ASP A 60 -11.90 -2.30 3.57
CA ASP A 60 -12.44 -2.93 2.35
C ASP A 60 -11.83 -4.32 2.12
N MET A 61 -10.54 -4.52 2.41
CA MET A 61 -9.91 -5.84 2.40
C MET A 61 -10.61 -6.83 3.35
N ARG A 62 -10.86 -6.45 4.61
CA ARG A 62 -11.55 -7.32 5.57
C ARG A 62 -12.97 -7.66 5.11
N GLU A 63 -13.68 -6.69 4.56
CA GLU A 63 -15.02 -6.88 3.99
C GLU A 63 -15.01 -7.82 2.75
N ASN A 64 -13.86 -7.95 2.07
CA ASN A 64 -13.69 -8.77 0.87
C ASN A 64 -12.86 -10.04 1.08
N GLY A 65 -12.90 -10.60 2.30
CA GLY A 65 -12.39 -11.94 2.59
C GLY A 65 -10.88 -12.05 2.76
N TRP A 66 -10.19 -10.92 2.96
CA TRP A 66 -8.79 -10.94 3.38
C TRP A 66 -8.68 -11.31 4.86
N GLN A 67 -7.78 -12.24 5.16
CA GLN A 67 -7.56 -12.78 6.50
C GLN A 67 -6.13 -12.52 6.96
N GLU A 68 -5.95 -12.28 8.25
CA GLU A 68 -4.62 -12.11 8.84
C GLU A 68 -3.90 -13.46 8.93
N ILE A 69 -2.62 -13.48 8.54
CA ILE A 69 -1.76 -14.66 8.62
C ILE A 69 -0.46 -14.34 9.36
N LYS A 70 0.20 -15.37 9.90
CA LYS A 70 1.41 -15.18 10.72
C LYS A 70 2.72 -15.13 9.93
N LYS A 71 2.76 -15.77 8.76
CA LYS A 71 3.96 -15.89 7.93
C LYS A 71 3.67 -15.35 6.52
N PRO A 72 4.55 -14.52 5.93
CA PRO A 72 4.30 -13.96 4.62
C PRO A 72 4.29 -15.04 3.53
N LYS A 73 3.38 -14.89 2.57
CA LYS A 73 3.25 -15.69 1.35
C LYS A 73 3.37 -14.75 0.16
N GLU A 74 4.02 -15.16 -0.93
CA GLU A 74 4.11 -14.30 -2.13
C GLU A 74 2.71 -13.87 -2.57
N GLY A 75 2.52 -12.57 -2.80
CA GLY A 75 1.21 -11.97 -3.11
C GLY A 75 0.44 -11.46 -1.89
N CYS A 76 0.85 -11.77 -0.66
CA CYS A 76 0.21 -11.22 0.53
C CYS A 76 0.44 -9.70 0.65
N ILE A 77 -0.44 -9.05 1.40
CA ILE A 77 -0.31 -7.63 1.73
C ILE A 77 0.35 -7.48 3.08
N LEU A 78 1.31 -6.58 3.16
CA LEU A 78 2.00 -6.19 4.38
C LEU A 78 1.52 -4.80 4.78
N VAL A 79 1.18 -4.65 6.06
CA VAL A 79 0.88 -3.35 6.68
C VAL A 79 1.93 -3.09 7.76
N TRP A 80 2.65 -1.98 7.66
CA TRP A 80 3.62 -1.54 8.66
C TRP A 80 3.01 -0.49 9.59
N LYS A 81 3.32 -0.61 10.89
CA LYS A 81 2.95 0.35 11.94
C LYS A 81 3.45 1.75 11.59
N GLU A 82 2.82 2.77 12.15
CA GLU A 82 3.28 4.16 12.09
C GLU A 82 4.73 4.29 12.59
N LYS A 83 5.43 5.35 12.14
CA LYS A 83 6.73 5.70 12.70
C LYS A 83 6.55 6.25 14.12
N GLU A 84 7.53 6.00 14.98
CA GLU A 84 7.57 6.59 16.32
C GLU A 84 7.72 8.13 16.25
N THR A 85 8.38 8.63 15.22
CA THR A 85 8.63 10.06 14.99
C THR A 85 8.28 10.48 13.55
N GLY A 86 7.73 11.67 13.37
CA GLY A 86 7.34 12.23 12.06
C GLY A 86 5.85 12.06 11.75
N GLU A 87 5.48 12.01 10.47
CA GLU A 87 4.09 11.81 10.07
C GLU A 87 3.58 10.42 10.51
N LYS A 88 2.50 10.44 11.29
CA LYS A 88 1.84 9.25 11.86
C LYS A 88 0.85 8.66 10.87
N HIS A 89 1.37 7.94 9.88
CA HIS A 89 0.53 7.15 8.98
C HIS A 89 1.10 5.75 8.79
N LYS A 90 0.21 4.75 8.68
CA LYS A 90 0.58 3.38 8.33
C LYS A 90 1.15 3.31 6.91
N HIS A 91 1.84 2.23 6.60
CA HIS A 91 2.34 1.94 5.26
C HIS A 91 1.86 0.58 4.80
N ILE A 92 1.71 0.41 3.49
CA ILE A 92 1.13 -0.79 2.91
C ILE A 92 1.85 -1.17 1.61
N GLY A 93 1.95 -2.47 1.33
CA GLY A 93 2.65 -2.99 0.15
C GLY A 93 2.46 -4.49 -0.04
N PHE A 94 3.01 -5.01 -1.12
CA PHE A 94 2.93 -6.43 -1.48
C PHE A 94 4.21 -7.15 -1.10
N TYR A 95 4.10 -8.32 -0.47
CA TYR A 95 5.22 -9.25 -0.36
C TYR A 95 5.43 -9.98 -1.70
N ILE A 96 6.68 -10.07 -2.16
CA ILE A 96 7.03 -10.62 -3.48
C ILE A 96 8.01 -11.80 -3.42
N GLY A 97 8.12 -12.46 -2.26
CA GLY A 97 9.10 -13.53 -2.03
C GLY A 97 10.49 -13.00 -1.67
N ASP A 98 11.42 -13.92 -1.38
CA ASP A 98 12.85 -13.65 -1.17
C ASP A 98 13.19 -12.53 -0.18
N ASN A 99 12.41 -12.41 0.89
CA ASN A 99 12.53 -11.32 1.85
C ASN A 99 12.39 -9.92 1.22
N LYS A 100 11.63 -9.78 0.14
CA LYS A 100 11.36 -8.53 -0.55
C LYS A 100 9.88 -8.16 -0.54
N ALA A 101 9.63 -6.87 -0.53
CA ALA A 101 8.33 -6.28 -0.75
C ALA A 101 8.41 -5.18 -1.82
N ILE A 102 7.26 -4.88 -2.44
CA ILE A 102 7.06 -3.72 -3.30
C ILE A 102 5.99 -2.83 -2.69
N SER A 103 6.36 -1.57 -2.48
CA SER A 103 5.46 -0.53 -1.97
C SER A 103 5.84 0.83 -2.55
N ASN A 104 4.95 1.81 -2.45
CA ASN A 104 5.27 3.19 -2.85
C ASN A 104 6.38 3.77 -1.96
N SER A 105 7.40 4.38 -2.55
CA SER A 105 8.41 5.12 -1.79
C SER A 105 8.03 6.59 -1.70
N SER A 106 7.81 7.10 -0.49
CA SER A 106 7.55 8.53 -0.24
C SER A 106 8.62 9.45 -0.84
N LYS A 107 9.90 9.09 -0.68
CA LYS A 107 11.04 9.86 -1.23
C LYS A 107 11.04 9.93 -2.76
N ARG A 108 10.58 8.87 -3.43
CA ARG A 108 10.64 8.76 -4.90
C ARG A 108 9.30 9.04 -5.58
N GLY A 109 8.18 8.94 -4.86
CA GLY A 109 6.83 9.06 -5.37
C GLY A 109 6.45 8.00 -6.40
N TYR A 110 6.94 6.76 -6.26
CA TYR A 110 6.58 5.61 -7.09
C TYR A 110 6.89 4.27 -6.39
N PRO A 111 6.34 3.13 -6.86
CA PRO A 111 6.63 1.80 -6.32
C PRO A 111 8.10 1.39 -6.44
N THR A 112 8.65 0.88 -5.34
CA THR A 112 10.04 0.41 -5.25
C THR A 112 10.13 -0.92 -4.53
N LYS A 113 11.19 -1.67 -4.83
CA LYS A 113 11.52 -2.93 -4.16
C LYS A 113 12.40 -2.64 -2.95
N HIS A 114 12.10 -3.26 -1.81
CA HIS A 114 12.88 -3.14 -0.58
C HIS A 114 12.82 -4.44 0.26
N ASN A 115 13.62 -4.53 1.32
CA ASN A 115 13.46 -5.61 2.30
C ASN A 115 12.17 -5.38 3.10
N TRP A 116 11.36 -6.41 3.28
CA TRP A 116 10.06 -6.27 3.96
C TRP A 116 10.17 -6.12 5.48
N ALA A 117 11.10 -6.86 6.10
CA ALA A 117 11.28 -6.90 7.55
C ALA A 117 12.10 -5.71 8.09
N LYS A 118 12.94 -5.10 7.25
CA LYS A 118 13.82 -3.96 7.59
C LYS A 118 13.36 -2.65 6.95
N TYR A 119 12.06 -2.51 6.67
CA TYR A 119 11.56 -1.32 5.99
C TYR A 119 11.47 -0.13 6.94
N ASP A 120 12.34 0.87 6.74
CA ASP A 120 12.23 2.21 7.35
C ASP A 120 12.10 2.18 8.89
N ASN A 121 12.72 1.18 9.53
CA ASN A 121 12.62 0.87 10.96
C ASN A 121 11.17 0.70 11.47
N ARG A 122 10.26 0.23 10.61
CA ARG A 122 8.86 -0.02 10.94
C ARG A 122 8.62 -1.50 11.17
N ALA A 123 7.96 -1.84 12.27
CA ALA A 123 7.45 -3.18 12.48
C ALA A 123 6.23 -3.45 11.58
N VAL A 124 6.11 -4.68 11.09
CA VAL A 124 4.87 -5.14 10.44
C VAL A 124 3.79 -5.31 11.50
N GLU A 125 2.63 -4.70 11.26
CA GLU A 125 1.44 -4.79 12.10
C GLU A 125 0.55 -5.95 11.66
N PHE A 126 0.30 -6.05 10.35
CA PHE A 126 -0.58 -7.07 9.77
C PHE A 126 0.04 -7.66 8.51
N ILE A 127 -0.25 -8.95 8.29
CA ILE A 127 -0.01 -9.64 7.04
C ILE A 127 -1.35 -10.22 6.60
N PHE A 128 -1.85 -9.80 5.43
CA PHE A 128 -3.14 -10.24 4.92
C PHE A 128 -2.99 -11.17 3.72
N TRP A 129 -3.79 -12.23 3.70
CA TRP A 129 -3.90 -13.16 2.58
C TRP A 129 -5.35 -13.30 2.15
N ASN A 130 -5.57 -13.40 0.84
CA ASN A 130 -6.89 -13.69 0.27
C ASN A 130 -6.86 -15.11 -0.32
N PRO A 131 -7.81 -16.00 0.03
CA PRO A 131 -7.89 -17.35 -0.53
C PRO A 131 -8.07 -17.41 -2.06
N LYS A 132 -8.42 -16.29 -2.72
CA LYS A 132 -8.56 -16.20 -4.18
C LYS A 132 -7.22 -16.06 -4.93
N LEU A 133 -6.09 -16.02 -4.22
CA LEU A 133 -4.73 -15.88 -4.77
C LEU A 133 -4.03 -17.23 -4.98
#